data_AF-A0AAV0UP46-F1
#
_entry.id   AF-A0AAV0UP46-F1
#
_cell.length_a   1.000
_cell.length_b   1.000
_cell.length_c   1.000
_cell.angle_alpha   90.00
_cell.angle_beta   90.00
_cell.angle_gamma   90.00
#
_symmetry.space_group_name_H-M   'P 1'
#
loop_
_entity.id
_entity.type
_entity.pdbx_description
1 polymer ?
#
loop_
_entity_poly.entity_id
_entity_poly.type
_entity_poly.pdbx_seq_one_letter_code
_entity_poly.pdbx_strand_id
1 'polypeptide(L)'
;MEAILASMAAATGNASPLKKTEPVAKTVAISKPVSKKRDRGTSASSLSSIWNPHEEMSLDSAALNKLIDAAKSCTVNPAMEIARQQIVRALCSKIHCASADLGIGKLPNSVYETWQFTSQLTVKEHDPLIPHAESDYSGLFEELRKAGATKSGVTKKCMELTKESERMLRKFGQQDFVAGKKKVQVAVMEDDTRHLTYGKSMVKLSAAHFAKLRELYARKRGLDGNGSSMAPKDQRQFESALFCLLLRYDSLSGGGFQAALNEECFDVLLKEFNCNMECFASPLNCRYSRFCSAFLDTDFVFGSVGSFFDFSPRSGCYEANPPFIPKVIKRMVDHMTVLLTAADGPLAFIIIIPTWQKTEGWQQLNASRFNQRHLLIPQKQHGYCEGKQQIRKTRWRIASFDTSVFFWQNAMACNEWPVTEKKLESLKHAFKSKQVEERDALGLRKSGKRVRSAKGT
;
A
#
# COMPACT_ATOMS: atom_id res chain seq x y z
N MET A 1 20.77 1.11 14.26
CA MET A 1 20.05 0.89 12.99
C MET A 1 20.29 -0.53 12.50
N GLU A 2 21.53 -1.01 12.40
CA GLU A 2 21.81 -2.39 11.98
C GLU A 2 21.18 -3.45 12.89
N ALA A 3 21.29 -3.31 14.21
CA ALA A 3 20.62 -4.22 15.16
C ALA A 3 19.08 -4.18 15.08
N ILE A 4 18.49 -3.03 14.73
CA ILE A 4 17.03 -2.87 14.62
C ILE A 4 16.54 -3.47 13.29
N LEU A 5 17.22 -3.20 12.19
CA LEU A 5 16.93 -3.80 10.88
C LEU A 5 17.17 -5.31 10.90
N ALA A 6 18.23 -5.77 11.58
CA ALA A 6 18.50 -7.19 11.79
C ALA A 6 17.43 -7.85 12.67
N SER A 7 16.95 -7.19 13.72
CA SER A 7 15.85 -7.68 14.56
C SER A 7 14.52 -7.75 13.80
N MET A 8 14.20 -6.74 12.98
CA MET A 8 13.02 -6.74 12.11
C MET A 8 13.11 -7.83 11.04
N ALA A 9 14.30 -8.06 10.47
CA ALA A 9 14.52 -9.11 9.49
C ALA A 9 14.42 -10.52 10.12
N ALA A 10 15.04 -10.72 11.29
CA ALA A 10 15.01 -11.97 12.03
C ALA A 10 13.60 -12.36 12.50
N ALA A 11 12.75 -11.38 12.83
CA ALA A 11 11.37 -11.62 13.26
C ALA A 11 10.45 -12.21 12.16
N THR A 12 10.84 -12.12 10.88
CA THR A 12 10.03 -12.62 9.76
C THR A 12 10.34 -14.05 9.33
N GLY A 13 11.42 -14.67 9.85
CA GLY A 13 11.84 -16.04 9.50
C GLY A 13 12.29 -16.25 8.04
N ASN A 14 12.17 -15.23 7.19
CA ASN A 14 12.32 -15.31 5.73
C ASN A 14 13.47 -14.44 5.18
N ALA A 15 14.34 -13.91 6.04
CA ALA A 15 15.49 -13.11 5.63
C ALA A 15 16.67 -14.01 5.19
N SER A 16 17.36 -13.61 4.12
CA SER A 16 18.62 -14.23 3.67
C SER A 16 19.70 -14.11 4.76
N PRO A 17 20.55 -15.14 4.96
CA PRO A 17 21.71 -15.00 5.85
C PRO A 17 22.67 -13.94 5.32
N LEU A 18 23.09 -13.02 6.20
CA LEU A 18 24.07 -11.97 5.90
C LEU A 18 25.37 -12.61 5.40
N LYS A 19 25.77 -12.34 4.15
CA LYS A 19 27.14 -12.62 3.70
C LYS A 19 28.09 -11.65 4.43
N LYS A 20 29.06 -12.20 5.17
CA LYS A 20 30.15 -11.43 5.79
C LYS A 20 30.96 -10.76 4.69
N THR A 21 30.96 -9.43 4.64
CA THR A 21 31.85 -8.65 3.77
C THR A 21 33.15 -8.35 4.51
N GLU A 22 34.28 -8.78 3.93
CA GLU A 22 35.64 -8.40 4.36
C GLU A 22 35.91 -6.91 4.10
N PRO A 23 36.83 -6.27 4.86
CA PRO A 23 37.05 -4.84 4.78
C PRO A 23 37.92 -4.47 3.57
N VAL A 24 37.39 -3.64 2.66
CA VAL A 24 38.17 -3.04 1.57
C VAL A 24 38.85 -1.76 2.05
N ALA A 25 40.14 -1.66 1.70
CA ALA A 25 41.08 -0.63 2.10
C ALA A 25 40.73 0.80 1.63
N LYS A 26 41.20 1.77 2.40
CA LYS A 26 41.13 3.22 2.15
C LYS A 26 41.94 3.60 0.92
N THR A 27 41.38 4.46 0.06
CA THR A 27 42.18 5.22 -0.92
C THR A 27 41.77 6.69 -0.96
N VAL A 28 42.75 7.49 -1.35
CA VAL A 28 43.02 8.91 -1.07
C VAL A 28 42.15 9.90 -1.85
N ALA A 29 41.93 11.07 -1.24
CA ALA A 29 41.22 12.21 -1.80
C ALA A 29 42.04 12.95 -2.88
N ILE A 30 41.38 13.40 -3.95
CA ILE A 30 41.91 14.40 -4.89
C ILE A 30 40.85 15.49 -5.10
N SER A 31 41.32 16.74 -5.12
CA SER A 31 40.56 17.98 -5.04
C SER A 31 40.38 18.71 -6.38
N LYS A 32 39.13 19.14 -6.66
CA LYS A 32 38.66 20.38 -7.37
C LYS A 32 39.05 20.58 -8.87
N PRO A 33 38.39 21.47 -9.67
CA PRO A 33 37.51 22.59 -9.29
C PRO A 33 36.16 22.73 -10.05
N VAL A 34 35.42 23.71 -9.55
CA VAL A 34 34.07 24.20 -9.90
C VAL A 34 34.07 24.98 -11.22
N SER A 35 33.03 24.79 -12.04
CA SER A 35 32.56 25.82 -12.97
C SER A 35 31.03 25.95 -12.89
N LYS A 36 30.56 27.17 -12.62
CA LYS A 36 29.15 27.55 -12.55
C LYS A 36 28.67 27.87 -13.96
N LYS A 37 27.58 27.24 -14.42
CA LYS A 37 26.70 27.84 -15.43
C LYS A 37 25.27 27.79 -14.92
N ARG A 38 24.70 28.98 -14.78
CA ARG A 38 23.30 29.24 -14.45
C ARG A 38 22.47 28.89 -15.67
N ASP A 39 21.54 27.96 -15.52
CA ASP A 39 20.32 27.96 -16.34
C ASP A 39 19.13 28.33 -15.43
N ARG A 40 18.47 29.42 -15.83
CA ARG A 40 17.19 29.89 -15.28
C ARG A 40 16.10 29.29 -16.15
N GLY A 41 15.20 28.52 -15.54
CA GLY A 41 14.00 28.01 -16.20
C GLY A 41 13.04 27.39 -15.18
N THR A 42 12.30 28.25 -14.48
CA THR A 42 11.01 27.98 -13.79
C THR A 42 10.89 26.67 -12.99
N SER A 43 11.47 26.66 -11.78
CA SER A 43 11.15 25.66 -10.76
C SER A 43 9.82 26.01 -10.08
N ALA A 44 8.73 25.41 -10.53
CA ALA A 44 7.61 25.16 -9.65
C ALA A 44 8.08 24.17 -8.59
N SER A 45 8.18 24.58 -7.33
CA SER A 45 8.56 23.70 -6.23
C SER A 45 7.42 22.71 -5.93
N SER A 46 7.29 21.66 -6.73
CA SER A 46 6.31 20.57 -6.53
C SER A 46 6.81 19.53 -5.53
N LEU A 47 7.19 19.96 -4.33
CA LEU A 47 7.40 19.02 -3.23
C LEU A 47 6.03 18.60 -2.69
N SER A 48 5.64 17.33 -2.88
CA SER A 48 5.07 16.45 -1.82
C SER A 48 3.90 15.53 -2.18
N SER A 49 3.81 14.98 -3.39
CA SER A 49 2.89 13.84 -3.61
C SER A 49 3.42 12.85 -4.63
N ILE A 50 3.22 11.56 -4.35
CA ILE A 50 3.50 10.47 -5.30
C ILE A 50 2.56 10.54 -6.52
N TRP A 51 1.42 11.20 -6.38
CA TRP A 51 0.39 11.38 -7.41
C TRP A 51 0.91 11.99 -8.73
N ASN A 52 0.58 11.37 -9.86
CA ASN A 52 0.79 11.92 -11.20
C ASN A 52 -0.51 12.50 -11.75
N PRO A 53 -0.70 13.83 -11.74
CA PRO A 53 -1.88 14.40 -12.36
C PRO A 53 -1.84 14.34 -13.89
N HIS A 54 -0.69 14.08 -14.52
CA HIS A 54 -0.57 14.18 -15.99
C HIS A 54 -0.83 12.86 -16.73
N GLU A 55 -0.88 11.73 -16.02
CA GLU A 55 -1.09 10.43 -16.62
C GLU A 55 -2.50 9.93 -16.33
N GLU A 56 -3.20 9.49 -17.38
CA GLU A 56 -4.53 8.91 -17.26
C GLU A 56 -4.68 7.68 -18.16
N MET A 57 -4.94 6.55 -17.52
CA MET A 57 -5.29 5.32 -18.20
C MET A 57 -6.81 5.28 -18.48
N SER A 58 -7.19 5.07 -19.74
CA SER A 58 -8.57 4.77 -20.10
C SER A 58 -8.89 3.30 -19.82
N LEU A 59 -10.14 3.05 -19.40
CA LEU A 59 -10.70 1.70 -19.35
C LEU A 59 -11.65 1.54 -20.53
N ASP A 60 -11.74 0.33 -21.08
CA ASP A 60 -12.77 0.04 -22.05
C ASP A 60 -14.18 0.19 -21.43
N SER A 61 -15.16 0.49 -22.28
CA SER A 61 -16.51 0.81 -21.81
C SER A 61 -17.19 -0.36 -21.07
N ALA A 62 -16.89 -1.60 -21.44
CA ALA A 62 -17.49 -2.78 -20.82
C ALA A 62 -16.94 -2.98 -19.39
N ALA A 63 -15.62 -2.89 -19.22
CA ALA A 63 -14.97 -2.93 -17.92
C ALA A 63 -15.44 -1.78 -17.02
N LEU A 64 -15.57 -0.57 -17.58
CA LEU A 64 -16.07 0.59 -16.84
C LEU A 64 -17.52 0.40 -16.37
N ASN A 65 -18.41 -0.13 -17.23
CA ASN A 65 -19.80 -0.40 -16.87
C ASN A 65 -19.91 -1.45 -15.76
N LYS A 66 -19.18 -2.57 -15.90
CA LYS A 66 -19.12 -3.62 -14.88
C LYS A 66 -18.66 -3.06 -13.53
N LEU A 67 -17.64 -2.20 -13.55
CA LEU A 67 -17.11 -1.55 -12.36
C LEU A 67 -18.13 -0.59 -11.73
N ILE A 68 -18.80 0.22 -12.54
CA ILE A 68 -19.86 1.13 -12.07
C ILE A 68 -20.99 0.34 -11.40
N ASP A 69 -21.41 -0.78 -11.99
CA ASP A 69 -22.49 -1.61 -11.45
C ASP A 69 -22.07 -2.30 -10.14
N ALA A 70 -20.84 -2.79 -10.05
CA ALA A 70 -20.29 -3.29 -8.80
C ALA A 70 -20.30 -2.21 -7.71
N ALA A 71 -19.86 -0.98 -8.02
CA ALA A 71 -19.81 0.13 -7.08
C ALA A 71 -21.20 0.65 -6.66
N LYS A 72 -22.22 0.57 -7.53
CA LYS A 72 -23.61 0.97 -7.19
C LYS A 72 -24.20 0.11 -6.07
N SER A 73 -23.78 -1.15 -5.97
CA SER A 73 -24.24 -2.05 -4.91
C SER A 73 -23.62 -1.74 -3.54
N CYS A 74 -22.57 -0.92 -3.51
CA CYS A 74 -21.87 -0.55 -2.29
C CYS A 74 -22.50 0.69 -1.64
N THR A 75 -22.96 0.55 -0.40
CA THR A 75 -23.38 1.68 0.43
C THR A 75 -22.31 1.95 1.48
N VAL A 76 -21.87 3.21 1.61
CA VAL A 76 -20.89 3.65 2.62
C VAL A 76 -21.30 5.00 3.18
N ASN A 77 -21.22 5.15 4.50
CA ASN A 77 -21.39 6.44 5.17
C ASN A 77 -20.58 6.52 6.47
N PRO A 78 -20.37 7.74 7.02
CA PRO A 78 -19.53 7.93 8.20
C PRO A 78 -19.98 7.16 9.45
N ALA A 79 -21.29 7.02 9.69
CA ALA A 79 -21.79 6.31 10.87
C ALA A 79 -21.48 4.81 10.77
N MET A 80 -21.66 4.24 9.58
CA MET A 80 -21.35 2.84 9.30
C MET A 80 -19.85 2.54 9.46
N GLU A 81 -18.96 3.40 8.93
CA GLU A 81 -17.52 3.24 9.11
C GLU A 81 -17.08 3.34 10.57
N ILE A 82 -17.71 4.20 11.37
CA ILE A 82 -17.43 4.29 12.81
C ILE A 82 -17.82 2.99 13.52
N ALA A 83 -18.99 2.44 13.23
CA ALA A 83 -19.43 1.17 13.81
C ALA A 83 -18.50 0.02 13.39
N ARG A 84 -18.09 -0.03 12.11
CA ARG A 84 -17.12 -1.00 11.59
C ARG A 84 -15.77 -0.89 12.31
N GLN A 85 -15.22 0.32 12.47
CA GLN A 85 -13.98 0.54 13.22
C GLN A 85 -14.09 0.07 14.67
N GLN A 86 -15.22 0.31 15.34
CA GLN A 86 -15.45 -0.15 16.71
C GLN A 86 -15.40 -1.68 16.82
N ILE A 87 -15.98 -2.39 15.84
CA ILE A 87 -15.91 -3.85 15.77
C ILE A 87 -14.47 -4.31 15.57
N VAL A 88 -13.74 -3.74 14.60
CA VAL A 88 -12.33 -4.07 14.35
C VAL A 88 -11.49 -3.86 15.62
N ARG A 89 -11.64 -2.73 16.32
CA ARG A 89 -10.93 -2.48 17.59
C ARG A 89 -11.27 -3.51 18.66
N ALA A 90 -12.55 -3.88 18.78
CA ALA A 90 -12.96 -4.91 19.73
C ALA A 90 -12.40 -6.30 19.37
N LEU A 91 -12.32 -6.65 18.08
CA LEU A 91 -11.67 -7.88 17.62
C LEU A 91 -10.16 -7.87 17.89
N CYS A 92 -9.46 -6.76 17.63
CA CYS A 92 -8.05 -6.60 17.99
C CYS A 92 -7.82 -6.80 19.50
N SER A 93 -8.66 -6.20 20.36
CA SER A 93 -8.60 -6.42 21.81
C SER A 93 -8.80 -7.90 22.17
N LYS A 94 -9.74 -8.58 21.53
CA LYS A 94 -9.98 -10.02 21.74
C LYS A 94 -8.81 -10.89 21.27
N ILE A 95 -8.16 -10.55 20.17
CA ILE A 95 -6.91 -11.21 19.72
C ILE A 95 -5.83 -11.05 20.78
N HIS A 96 -5.66 -9.84 21.34
CA HIS A 96 -4.71 -9.61 22.43
C HIS A 96 -5.01 -10.44 23.68
N CYS A 97 -6.29 -10.53 24.10
CA CYS A 97 -6.69 -11.40 25.21
C CYS A 97 -6.41 -12.88 24.90
N ALA A 98 -6.81 -13.35 23.71
CA ALA A 98 -6.56 -14.74 23.29
C ALA A 98 -5.06 -15.07 23.26
N SER A 99 -4.23 -14.09 22.96
CA SER A 99 -2.78 -14.24 22.95
C SER A 99 -2.19 -14.38 24.35
N ALA A 100 -2.72 -13.62 25.32
CA ALA A 100 -2.35 -13.75 26.72
C ALA A 100 -2.74 -15.15 27.27
N ASP A 101 -3.94 -15.63 26.93
CA ASP A 101 -4.40 -16.98 27.30
C ASP A 101 -3.49 -18.09 26.73
N LEU A 102 -2.87 -17.85 25.57
CA LEU A 102 -1.94 -18.76 24.91
C LEU A 102 -0.49 -18.65 25.43
N GLY A 103 -0.23 -17.77 26.40
CA GLY A 103 1.12 -17.51 26.92
C GLY A 103 2.03 -16.76 25.94
N ILE A 104 1.47 -16.08 24.94
CA ILE A 104 2.25 -15.31 23.97
C ILE A 104 2.59 -13.93 24.57
N GLY A 105 3.89 -13.66 24.77
CA GLY A 105 4.35 -12.40 25.35
C GLY A 105 4.27 -11.17 24.44
N LYS A 106 4.31 -11.35 23.11
CA LYS A 106 4.22 -10.25 22.14
C LYS A 106 3.69 -10.73 20.79
N LEU A 107 2.68 -10.03 20.27
CA LEU A 107 2.26 -10.19 18.89
C LEU A 107 2.70 -9.02 18.01
N PRO A 108 2.90 -9.26 16.71
CA PRO A 108 2.96 -8.20 15.73
C PRO A 108 1.67 -7.36 15.75
N ASN A 109 1.79 -6.06 15.52
CA ASN A 109 0.61 -5.16 15.36
C ASN A 109 -0.22 -5.46 14.10
N SER A 110 0.26 -6.40 13.29
CA SER A 110 -0.16 -6.70 11.94
C SER A 110 -1.08 -7.94 11.86
N VAL A 111 -1.40 -8.52 13.01
CA VAL A 111 -2.10 -9.83 13.07
C VAL A 111 -3.52 -9.74 12.53
N TYR A 112 -4.25 -8.67 12.86
CA TYR A 112 -5.62 -8.49 12.39
C TYR A 112 -5.65 -8.29 10.88
N GLU A 113 -4.75 -7.48 10.33
CA GLU A 113 -4.68 -7.26 8.90
C GLU A 113 -4.25 -8.53 8.15
N THR A 114 -3.34 -9.32 8.71
CA THR A 114 -2.97 -10.62 8.12
C THR A 114 -4.18 -11.54 8.08
N TRP A 115 -4.97 -11.59 9.14
CA TRP A 115 -6.22 -12.33 9.17
C TRP A 115 -7.21 -11.81 8.13
N GLN A 116 -7.49 -10.51 8.11
CA GLN A 116 -8.46 -9.89 7.20
C GLN A 116 -8.06 -10.05 5.72
N PHE A 117 -6.78 -9.86 5.36
CA PHE A 117 -6.34 -10.04 3.98
C PHE A 117 -6.36 -11.50 3.55
N THR A 118 -6.08 -12.45 4.46
CA THR A 118 -6.12 -13.88 4.12
C THR A 118 -7.56 -14.40 4.02
N SER A 119 -8.47 -13.89 4.85
CA SER A 119 -9.88 -14.25 4.84
C SER A 119 -10.52 -13.95 3.47
N GLN A 120 -10.13 -12.83 2.86
CA GLN A 120 -10.56 -12.36 1.54
C GLN A 120 -10.10 -13.21 0.35
N LEU A 121 -9.17 -14.15 0.52
CA LEU A 121 -8.59 -14.88 -0.60
C LEU A 121 -9.42 -16.09 -1.04
N THR A 122 -10.23 -16.65 -0.14
CA THR A 122 -10.86 -17.97 -0.34
C THR A 122 -12.37 -17.89 -0.56
N VAL A 123 -13.02 -16.87 -0.02
CA VAL A 123 -14.48 -16.70 -0.08
C VAL A 123 -14.82 -15.25 -0.41
N LYS A 124 -16.00 -15.04 -0.99
CA LYS A 124 -16.53 -13.69 -1.17
C LYS A 124 -16.99 -13.18 0.21
N GLU A 125 -16.24 -12.23 0.75
CA GLU A 125 -16.57 -11.65 2.05
C GLU A 125 -17.90 -10.88 2.02
N HIS A 126 -18.64 -10.97 3.14
CA HIS A 126 -19.85 -10.19 3.38
C HIS A 126 -19.56 -8.74 3.76
N ASP A 127 -18.38 -8.46 4.32
CA ASP A 127 -17.95 -7.12 4.77
C ASP A 127 -16.49 -6.87 4.35
N PRO A 128 -16.12 -5.64 3.96
CA PRO A 128 -14.75 -5.33 3.55
C PRO A 128 -13.70 -5.47 4.65
N LEU A 129 -14.05 -5.38 5.94
CA LEU A 129 -13.06 -5.44 7.04
C LEU A 129 -13.30 -6.52 8.09
N ILE A 130 -14.52 -7.04 8.22
CA ILE A 130 -14.89 -7.96 9.31
C ILE A 130 -14.98 -9.39 8.76
N PRO A 131 -14.03 -10.28 9.08
CA PRO A 131 -14.09 -11.69 8.66
C PRO A 131 -15.30 -12.40 9.26
N HIS A 132 -15.79 -13.46 8.59
CA HIS A 132 -16.96 -14.24 9.01
C HIS A 132 -16.61 -15.71 9.26
N ALA A 133 -17.57 -16.50 9.76
CA ALA A 133 -17.32 -17.87 10.23
C ALA A 133 -16.77 -18.83 9.16
N GLU A 134 -17.10 -18.57 7.90
CA GLU A 134 -16.68 -19.37 6.74
C GLU A 134 -15.38 -18.85 6.12
N SER A 135 -14.90 -17.66 6.54
CA SER A 135 -13.67 -17.10 6.02
C SER A 135 -12.44 -17.86 6.53
N ASP A 136 -11.37 -17.82 5.73
CA ASP A 136 -10.10 -18.42 6.11
C ASP A 136 -9.47 -17.69 7.31
N TYR A 137 -9.25 -18.43 8.41
CA TYR A 137 -8.56 -17.93 9.60
C TYR A 137 -7.06 -18.28 9.62
N SER A 138 -6.53 -18.87 8.55
CA SER A 138 -5.17 -19.37 8.49
C SER A 138 -4.11 -18.29 8.71
N GLY A 139 -4.35 -17.05 8.28
CA GLY A 139 -3.46 -15.92 8.58
C GLY A 139 -3.34 -15.65 10.08
N LEU A 140 -4.46 -15.66 10.81
CA LEU A 140 -4.47 -15.54 12.27
C LEU A 140 -3.76 -16.72 12.93
N PHE A 141 -4.05 -17.93 12.46
CA PHE A 141 -3.42 -19.16 12.94
C PHE A 141 -1.89 -19.11 12.80
N GLU A 142 -1.39 -18.73 11.63
CA GLU A 142 0.03 -18.66 11.34
C GLU A 142 0.75 -17.62 12.20
N GLU A 143 0.16 -16.43 12.39
CA GLU A 143 0.76 -15.39 13.24
C GLU A 143 0.83 -15.82 14.71
N LEU A 144 -0.22 -16.45 15.24
CA LEU A 144 -0.21 -16.98 16.61
C LEU A 144 0.78 -18.14 16.77
N ARG A 145 0.91 -19.01 15.76
CA ARG A 145 1.91 -20.11 15.75
C ARG A 145 3.34 -19.59 15.71
N LYS A 146 3.63 -18.58 14.87
CA LYS A 146 4.95 -17.92 14.82
C LYS A 146 5.31 -17.26 16.14
N ALA A 147 4.31 -16.77 16.87
CA ALA A 147 4.50 -16.17 18.19
C ALA A 147 4.66 -17.19 19.34
N GLY A 148 4.64 -18.50 19.05
CA GLY A 148 5.03 -19.56 20.00
C GLY A 148 3.88 -20.39 20.57
N ALA A 149 2.62 -20.12 20.22
CA ALA A 149 1.49 -20.88 20.78
C ALA A 149 1.37 -22.30 20.20
N THR A 150 0.83 -23.24 20.98
CA THR A 150 0.65 -24.64 20.58
C THR A 150 -0.41 -24.80 19.48
N LYS A 151 -0.29 -25.82 18.63
CA LYS A 151 -1.24 -26.07 17.53
C LYS A 151 -2.68 -26.20 18.02
N SER A 152 -2.91 -26.97 19.08
CA SER A 152 -4.25 -27.19 19.65
C SER A 152 -4.84 -25.91 20.24
N GLY A 153 -4.04 -25.16 21.00
CA GLY A 153 -4.46 -23.89 21.61
C GLY A 153 -4.85 -22.85 20.54
N VAL A 154 -4.00 -22.66 19.53
CA VAL A 154 -4.27 -21.72 18.43
C VAL A 154 -5.53 -22.12 17.66
N THR A 155 -5.72 -23.40 17.34
CA THR A 155 -6.90 -23.88 16.61
C THR A 155 -8.19 -23.51 17.36
N LYS A 156 -8.24 -23.83 18.67
CA LYS A 156 -9.39 -23.49 19.51
C LYS A 156 -9.65 -21.99 19.55
N LYS A 157 -8.61 -21.17 19.77
CA LYS A 157 -8.75 -19.70 19.86
C LYS A 157 -9.13 -19.06 18.52
N CYS A 158 -8.62 -19.54 17.40
CA CYS A 158 -9.03 -19.04 16.08
C CYS A 158 -10.52 -19.31 15.85
N MET A 159 -11.01 -20.52 16.13
CA MET A 159 -12.43 -20.85 16.00
C MET A 159 -13.33 -19.96 16.89
N GLU A 160 -12.92 -19.73 18.15
CA GLU A 160 -13.62 -18.82 19.06
C GLU A 160 -13.69 -17.39 18.51
N LEU A 161 -12.57 -16.85 18.01
CA LEU A 161 -12.46 -15.51 17.46
C LEU A 161 -13.27 -15.34 16.16
N THR A 162 -13.23 -16.30 15.25
CA THR A 162 -14.01 -16.25 14.01
C THR A 162 -15.51 -16.33 14.29
N LYS A 163 -15.94 -17.18 15.23
CA LYS A 163 -17.35 -17.25 15.66
C LYS A 163 -17.83 -15.94 16.31
N GLU A 164 -16.95 -15.29 17.06
CA GLU A 164 -17.22 -14.00 17.67
C GLU A 164 -17.29 -12.88 16.63
N SER A 165 -16.39 -12.88 15.64
CA SER A 165 -16.41 -11.97 14.50
C SER A 165 -17.73 -12.06 13.72
N GLU A 166 -18.15 -13.28 13.41
CA GLU A 166 -19.45 -13.58 12.81
C GLU A 166 -20.63 -13.03 13.64
N ARG A 167 -20.60 -13.21 14.97
CA ARG A 167 -21.64 -12.67 15.86
C ARG A 167 -21.68 -11.15 15.80
N MET A 168 -20.53 -10.49 15.76
CA MET A 168 -20.42 -9.03 15.68
C MET A 168 -20.87 -8.53 14.30
N LEU A 169 -20.50 -9.23 13.22
CA LEU A 169 -20.93 -8.93 11.86
C LEU A 169 -22.45 -9.02 11.68
N ARG A 170 -23.10 -10.07 12.25
CA ARG A 170 -24.58 -10.15 12.22
C ARG A 170 -25.25 -8.98 12.93
N LYS A 171 -24.73 -8.59 14.10
CA LYS A 171 -25.24 -7.40 14.82
C LYS A 171 -24.97 -6.10 14.07
N PHE A 172 -23.90 -6.05 13.29
CA PHE A 172 -23.60 -4.91 12.42
C PHE A 172 -24.60 -4.81 11.26
N GLY A 173 -24.89 -5.92 10.58
CA GLY A 173 -25.86 -5.96 9.47
C GLY A 173 -27.30 -5.67 9.88
N GLN A 174 -27.65 -5.80 11.16
CA GLN A 174 -28.97 -5.45 11.71
C GLN A 174 -29.12 -3.96 12.04
N GLN A 175 -28.04 -3.18 12.01
CA GLN A 175 -28.09 -1.75 12.30
C GLN A 175 -28.55 -0.96 11.08
N ASP A 176 -29.41 0.03 11.32
CA ASP A 176 -29.80 0.98 10.29
C ASP A 176 -28.86 2.19 10.32
N PHE A 177 -28.02 2.30 9.30
CA PHE A 177 -27.05 3.39 9.15
C PHE A 177 -27.62 4.53 8.30
N VAL A 178 -28.81 5.04 8.65
CA VAL A 178 -29.40 6.20 7.95
C VAL A 178 -28.45 7.38 7.98
N ALA A 179 -28.30 8.04 6.83
CA ALA A 179 -27.60 9.32 6.73
C ALA A 179 -28.32 10.38 7.58
N GLY A 180 -27.90 10.52 8.83
CA GLY A 180 -28.44 11.52 9.74
C GLY A 180 -28.14 12.95 9.26
N LYS A 181 -28.74 13.96 9.91
CA LYS A 181 -28.49 15.39 9.61
C LYS A 181 -27.04 15.84 9.88
N LYS A 182 -26.22 15.00 10.52
CA LYS A 182 -24.83 15.29 10.86
C LYS A 182 -23.98 15.31 9.59
N LYS A 183 -23.04 16.25 9.53
CA LYS A 183 -22.10 16.43 8.42
C LYS A 183 -20.69 16.29 8.93
N VAL A 184 -19.79 15.83 8.06
CA VAL A 184 -18.35 15.90 8.34
C VAL A 184 -17.94 17.37 8.41
N GLN A 185 -17.13 17.72 9.41
CA GLN A 185 -16.53 19.04 9.55
C GLN A 185 -15.05 18.96 9.22
N VAL A 186 -14.56 19.88 8.38
CA VAL A 186 -13.14 19.96 8.02
C VAL A 186 -12.54 21.20 8.66
N ALA A 187 -11.48 21.03 9.44
CA ALA A 187 -10.74 22.12 10.06
C ALA A 187 -9.29 22.13 9.57
N VAL A 188 -8.76 23.34 9.32
CA VAL A 188 -7.37 23.59 8.93
C VAL A 188 -6.55 23.87 10.19
N MET A 189 -5.51 23.09 10.43
CA MET A 189 -4.62 23.25 11.59
C MET A 189 -3.39 24.10 11.24
N GLU A 190 -2.70 24.62 12.25
CA GLU A 190 -1.49 25.45 12.10
C GLU A 190 -0.33 24.73 11.38
N ASP A 191 -0.25 23.40 11.48
CA ASP A 191 0.78 22.59 10.84
C ASP A 191 0.41 22.13 9.41
N ASP A 192 -0.56 22.82 8.80
CA ASP A 192 -1.13 22.54 7.48
C ASP A 192 -1.71 21.12 7.33
N THR A 193 -2.07 20.49 8.45
CA THR A 193 -2.91 19.30 8.45
C THR A 193 -4.39 19.67 8.37
N ARG A 194 -5.20 18.77 7.81
CA ARG A 194 -6.65 18.86 7.76
C ARG A 194 -7.22 17.81 8.72
N HIS A 195 -8.10 18.24 9.62
CA HIS A 195 -8.80 17.36 10.54
C HIS A 195 -10.26 17.23 10.09
N LEU A 196 -10.71 15.99 9.86
CA LEU A 196 -12.08 15.66 9.50
C LEU A 196 -12.77 15.03 10.70
N THR A 197 -13.88 15.61 11.14
CA THR A 197 -14.61 15.19 12.34
C THR A 197 -16.05 14.80 12.00
N TYR A 198 -16.50 13.65 12.51
CA TYR A 198 -17.90 13.24 12.48
C TYR A 198 -18.30 12.66 13.85
N GLY A 199 -19.20 13.35 14.55
CA GLY A 199 -19.55 13.01 15.93
C GLY A 199 -18.33 13.13 16.85
N LYS A 200 -17.92 12.02 17.48
CA LYS A 200 -16.73 11.95 18.36
C LYS A 200 -15.49 11.42 17.65
N SER A 201 -15.62 11.00 16.40
CA SER A 201 -14.52 10.40 15.63
C SER A 201 -13.82 11.47 14.79
N MET A 202 -12.49 11.41 14.76
CA MET A 202 -11.65 12.33 14.01
C MET A 202 -10.58 11.54 13.26
N VAL A 203 -10.35 11.93 12.01
CA VAL A 203 -9.24 11.46 11.16
C VAL A 203 -8.52 12.67 10.60
N LYS A 204 -7.25 12.49 10.21
CA LYS A 204 -6.43 13.60 9.71
C LYS A 204 -5.55 13.19 8.54
N LEU A 205 -5.13 14.20 7.77
CA LEU A 205 -4.19 14.09 6.66
C LEU A 205 -3.50 15.42 6.39
N SER A 206 -2.37 15.39 5.68
CA SER A 206 -1.67 16.58 5.18
C SER A 206 -2.49 17.31 4.11
N ALA A 207 -2.29 18.62 3.98
CA ALA A 207 -2.90 19.40 2.89
C ALA A 207 -2.58 18.83 1.49
N ALA A 208 -1.36 18.33 1.28
CA ALA A 208 -0.98 17.71 0.02
C ALA A 208 -1.82 16.47 -0.33
N HIS A 209 -2.06 15.58 0.65
CA HIS A 209 -2.94 14.42 0.43
C HIS A 209 -4.41 14.82 0.30
N PHE A 210 -4.85 15.84 1.02
CA PHE A 210 -6.20 16.39 0.84
C PHE A 210 -6.40 16.90 -0.59
N ALA A 211 -5.45 17.66 -1.13
CA ALA A 211 -5.48 18.16 -2.50
C ALA A 211 -5.48 17.02 -3.53
N LYS A 212 -4.60 16.01 -3.35
CA LYS A 212 -4.57 14.79 -4.18
C LYS A 212 -5.94 14.11 -4.21
N LEU A 213 -6.52 13.82 -3.06
CA LEU A 213 -7.77 13.08 -2.97
C LEU A 213 -8.96 13.88 -3.52
N ARG A 214 -8.93 15.21 -3.39
CA ARG A 214 -9.91 16.10 -4.01
C ARG A 214 -9.83 16.06 -5.54
N GLU A 215 -8.62 16.08 -6.08
CA GLU A 215 -8.41 15.99 -7.53
C GLU A 215 -8.81 14.61 -8.08
N LEU A 216 -8.44 13.52 -7.41
CA LEU A 216 -8.90 12.17 -7.76
C LEU A 216 -10.43 12.07 -7.77
N TYR A 217 -11.09 12.64 -6.74
CA TYR A 217 -12.54 12.69 -6.66
C TYR A 217 -13.16 13.50 -7.80
N ALA A 218 -12.62 14.69 -8.08
CA ALA A 218 -13.09 15.57 -9.15
C ALA A 218 -13.01 14.89 -10.52
N ARG A 219 -11.84 14.28 -10.83
CA ARG A 219 -11.63 13.51 -12.06
C ARG A 219 -12.63 12.37 -12.20
N LYS A 220 -12.82 11.58 -11.15
CA LYS A 220 -13.76 10.45 -11.17
C LYS A 220 -15.21 10.90 -11.38
N ARG A 221 -15.55 12.10 -10.92
CA ARG A 221 -16.88 12.72 -11.09
C ARG A 221 -17.05 13.46 -12.41
N GLY A 222 -16.00 13.61 -13.22
CA GLY A 222 -16.04 14.43 -14.43
C GLY A 222 -16.21 15.92 -14.12
N LEU A 223 -15.69 16.38 -12.97
CA LEU A 223 -15.69 17.80 -12.61
C LEU A 223 -14.45 18.49 -13.20
N ASP A 224 -14.60 19.76 -13.57
CA ASP A 224 -13.51 20.56 -14.10
C ASP A 224 -12.45 20.88 -13.03
N GLY A 225 -11.18 20.84 -13.43
CA GLY A 225 -10.04 21.20 -12.60
C GLY A 225 -9.77 20.24 -11.44
N ASN A 226 -9.17 20.75 -10.36
CA ASN A 226 -8.73 19.96 -9.20
C ASN A 226 -9.79 19.82 -8.10
N GLY A 227 -11.05 20.13 -8.42
CA GLY A 227 -12.18 20.11 -7.49
C GLY A 227 -12.23 21.24 -6.46
N SER A 228 -11.33 22.24 -6.49
CA SER A 228 -11.35 23.35 -5.52
C SER A 228 -12.63 24.19 -5.54
N SER A 229 -13.32 24.22 -6.69
CA SER A 229 -14.50 25.03 -6.94
C SER A 229 -15.77 24.17 -7.08
N MET A 230 -15.76 22.94 -6.56
CA MET A 230 -16.91 22.04 -6.67
C MET A 230 -18.14 22.60 -5.93
N ALA A 231 -19.34 22.27 -6.43
CA ALA A 231 -20.57 22.76 -5.82
C ALA A 231 -20.69 22.30 -4.35
N PRO A 232 -21.41 23.04 -3.48
CA PRO A 232 -21.53 22.68 -2.07
C PRO A 232 -22.05 21.26 -1.80
N LYS A 233 -22.84 20.71 -2.72
CA LYS A 233 -23.30 19.32 -2.65
C LYS A 233 -22.15 18.34 -2.86
N ASP A 234 -21.34 18.54 -3.89
CA ASP A 234 -20.19 17.69 -4.21
C ASP A 234 -19.11 17.78 -3.14
N GLN A 235 -18.88 18.99 -2.60
CA GLN A 235 -17.96 19.21 -1.49
C GLN A 235 -18.34 18.35 -0.28
N ARG A 236 -19.62 18.34 0.11
CA ARG A 236 -20.11 17.52 1.22
C ARG A 236 -19.99 16.01 0.96
N GLN A 237 -20.20 15.58 -0.29
CA GLN A 237 -20.04 14.18 -0.68
C GLN A 237 -18.57 13.76 -0.64
N PHE A 238 -17.68 14.61 -1.16
CA PHE A 238 -16.23 14.42 -1.09
C PHE A 238 -15.75 14.30 0.36
N GLU A 239 -16.14 15.23 1.24
CA GLU A 239 -15.74 15.20 2.66
C GLU A 239 -16.24 13.95 3.38
N SER A 240 -17.45 13.51 3.07
CA SER A 240 -18.03 12.29 3.63
C SER A 240 -17.30 11.04 3.13
N ALA A 241 -17.01 10.96 1.83
CA ALA A 241 -16.24 9.88 1.23
C ALA A 241 -14.80 9.85 1.76
N LEU A 242 -14.17 11.01 1.90
CA LEU A 242 -12.80 11.15 2.42
C LEU A 242 -12.72 10.71 3.88
N PHE A 243 -13.70 11.08 4.71
CA PHE A 243 -13.78 10.60 6.09
C PHE A 243 -13.88 9.07 6.13
N CYS A 244 -14.74 8.47 5.31
CA CYS A 244 -14.91 7.02 5.25
C CYS A 244 -13.63 6.31 4.80
N LEU A 245 -12.99 6.79 3.74
CA LEU A 245 -11.70 6.30 3.25
C LEU A 245 -10.64 6.33 4.34
N LEU A 246 -10.45 7.47 5.00
CA LEU A 246 -9.42 7.61 6.03
C LEU A 246 -9.71 6.71 7.23
N LEU A 247 -10.97 6.58 7.64
CA LEU A 247 -11.34 5.72 8.77
C LEU A 247 -11.21 4.23 8.43
N ARG A 248 -11.52 3.85 7.19
CA ARG A 248 -11.33 2.49 6.65
C ARG A 248 -9.87 2.07 6.75
N TYR A 249 -8.96 2.87 6.21
CA TYR A 249 -7.52 2.60 6.22
C TYR A 249 -6.85 2.85 7.57
N ASP A 250 -7.44 3.63 8.49
CA ASP A 250 -6.98 3.75 9.89
C ASP A 250 -7.36 2.53 10.74
N SER A 251 -8.48 1.88 10.40
CA SER A 251 -8.95 0.67 11.09
C SER A 251 -8.02 -0.52 10.87
N LEU A 252 -7.36 -0.58 9.72
CA LEU A 252 -6.17 -1.39 9.52
C LEU A 252 -4.99 -0.57 10.04
N SER A 253 -4.12 -1.09 10.90
CA SER A 253 -2.99 -0.31 11.45
C SER A 253 -2.01 0.21 10.38
N GLY A 254 -2.21 -0.13 9.10
CA GLY A 254 -2.28 0.85 8.00
C GLY A 254 -0.97 1.35 7.41
N GLY A 255 0.17 0.80 7.84
CA GLY A 255 1.47 1.20 7.27
C GLY A 255 2.57 0.14 7.31
N GLY A 256 2.26 -1.08 7.72
CA GLY A 256 3.26 -2.14 7.91
C GLY A 256 3.53 -3.02 6.68
N PHE A 257 2.51 -3.27 5.87
CA PHE A 257 2.51 -4.38 4.89
C PHE A 257 2.98 -4.03 3.50
N GLN A 258 2.95 -2.76 3.14
CA GLN A 258 3.28 -2.29 1.81
C GLN A 258 3.85 -0.89 1.92
N ALA A 259 4.77 -0.56 1.03
CA ALA A 259 5.32 0.78 0.86
C ALA A 259 5.40 1.04 -0.64
N ALA A 260 4.95 2.22 -1.07
CA ALA A 260 4.92 2.54 -2.50
C ALA A 260 6.35 2.75 -3.02
N LEU A 261 6.55 2.57 -4.32
CA LEU A 261 7.84 2.86 -4.96
C LEU A 261 8.15 4.36 -4.87
N ASN A 262 9.40 4.73 -5.09
CA ASN A 262 9.75 6.12 -5.33
C ASN A 262 9.10 6.61 -6.63
N GLU A 263 8.88 7.93 -6.72
CA GLU A 263 8.31 8.56 -7.92
C GLU A 263 9.15 8.25 -9.17
N GLU A 264 10.47 8.27 -9.06
CA GLU A 264 11.39 7.98 -10.18
C GLU A 264 11.31 6.53 -10.63
N CYS A 265 10.97 5.59 -9.74
CA CYS A 265 10.74 4.21 -10.16
C CYS A 265 9.53 4.19 -11.10
N PHE A 266 8.41 4.80 -10.68
CA PHE A 266 7.23 4.92 -11.53
C PHE A 266 7.51 5.64 -12.84
N ASP A 267 8.34 6.69 -12.83
CA ASP A 267 8.70 7.41 -14.05
C ASP A 267 9.51 6.54 -15.02
N VAL A 268 10.43 5.72 -14.51
CA VAL A 268 11.14 4.71 -15.33
C VAL A 268 10.17 3.65 -15.86
N LEU A 269 9.26 3.13 -15.01
CA LEU A 269 8.30 2.11 -15.44
C LEU A 269 7.35 2.66 -16.53
N LEU A 270 6.85 3.89 -16.36
CA LEU A 270 6.01 4.56 -17.34
C LEU A 270 6.76 4.76 -18.66
N LYS A 271 7.94 5.36 -18.61
CA LYS A 271 8.71 5.68 -19.82
C LYS A 271 9.18 4.45 -20.59
N GLU A 272 9.66 3.43 -19.89
CA GLU A 272 10.37 2.31 -20.52
C GLU A 272 9.46 1.10 -20.82
N PHE A 273 8.28 1.02 -20.18
CA PHE A 273 7.35 -0.10 -20.30
C PHE A 273 5.88 0.32 -20.48
N ASN A 274 5.59 1.63 -20.57
CA ASN A 274 4.22 2.14 -20.59
C ASN A 274 3.37 1.65 -19.40
N CYS A 275 4.02 1.51 -18.23
CA CYS A 275 3.37 1.04 -17.02
C CYS A 275 2.66 2.20 -16.32
N ASN A 276 1.34 2.29 -16.48
CA ASN A 276 0.53 3.44 -15.99
C ASN A 276 -0.62 3.04 -15.04
N MET A 277 -0.52 1.87 -14.42
CA MET A 277 -1.50 1.40 -13.44
C MET A 277 -0.89 0.44 -12.41
N GLU A 278 -1.32 0.60 -11.15
CA GLU A 278 -0.90 -0.23 -10.02
C GLU A 278 -1.92 -1.34 -9.75
N CYS A 279 -1.45 -2.59 -9.65
CA CYS A 279 -2.25 -3.76 -9.26
C CYS A 279 -2.54 -3.77 -7.75
N PHE A 280 -1.76 -3.10 -6.93
CA PHE A 280 -1.99 -3.07 -5.48
C PHE A 280 -1.70 -1.67 -4.95
N ALA A 281 -2.75 -0.88 -4.77
CA ALA A 281 -2.63 0.45 -4.20
C ALA A 281 -3.86 0.82 -3.36
N SER A 282 -3.90 2.09 -2.97
CA SER A 282 -4.99 2.76 -2.29
C SER A 282 -5.04 4.19 -2.82
N PRO A 283 -6.17 4.91 -2.64
CA PRO A 283 -6.21 6.34 -2.94
C PRO A 283 -5.11 7.14 -2.20
N LEU A 284 -4.66 6.64 -1.04
CA LEU A 284 -3.64 7.28 -0.22
C LEU A 284 -2.23 7.18 -0.83
N ASN A 285 -1.89 6.08 -1.49
CA ASN A 285 -0.53 5.80 -1.98
C ASN A 285 -0.40 5.68 -3.50
N CYS A 286 -1.48 5.70 -4.27
CA CYS A 286 -1.41 5.56 -5.73
C CYS A 286 -0.60 6.67 -6.42
N ARG A 287 0.13 6.27 -7.46
CA ARG A 287 0.75 7.14 -8.47
C ARG A 287 -0.27 7.56 -9.53
N TYR A 288 -1.13 6.64 -9.99
CA TYR A 288 -2.00 6.84 -11.16
C TYR A 288 -3.48 7.00 -10.82
N SER A 289 -4.27 7.52 -11.77
CA SER A 289 -5.70 7.84 -11.59
C SER A 289 -6.59 6.59 -11.60
N ARG A 290 -6.02 5.47 -12.02
CA ARG A 290 -6.59 4.13 -12.02
C ARG A 290 -5.61 3.19 -11.37
N PHE A 291 -6.14 2.38 -10.46
CA PHE A 291 -5.37 1.41 -9.68
C PHE A 291 -6.35 0.39 -9.12
N CYS A 292 -5.87 -0.82 -8.86
CA CYS A 292 -6.61 -1.79 -8.05
C CYS A 292 -6.41 -1.48 -6.56
N SER A 293 -7.44 -1.70 -5.75
CA SER A 293 -7.37 -1.55 -4.29
C SER A 293 -8.26 -2.56 -3.57
N ALA A 294 -8.06 -2.70 -2.25
CA ALA A 294 -8.79 -3.68 -1.44
C ALA A 294 -10.28 -3.34 -1.24
N PHE A 295 -10.65 -2.05 -1.28
CA PHE A 295 -11.95 -1.56 -0.82
C PHE A 295 -12.67 -0.79 -1.92
N LEU A 296 -13.33 -1.50 -2.84
CA LEU A 296 -14.06 -0.86 -3.93
C LEU A 296 -15.10 0.15 -3.42
N ASP A 297 -15.78 -0.18 -2.32
CA ASP A 297 -16.86 0.61 -1.74
C ASP A 297 -16.43 2.01 -1.26
N THR A 298 -15.22 2.15 -0.71
CA THR A 298 -14.65 3.46 -0.33
C THR A 298 -13.80 4.09 -1.42
N ASP A 299 -13.12 3.28 -2.23
CA ASP A 299 -12.02 3.74 -3.06
C ASP A 299 -12.44 4.07 -4.50
N PHE A 300 -13.58 3.53 -4.95
CA PHE A 300 -14.09 3.73 -6.31
C PHE A 300 -14.23 5.21 -6.67
N VAL A 301 -14.74 6.03 -5.74
CA VAL A 301 -14.93 7.47 -5.95
C VAL A 301 -13.62 8.25 -6.04
N PHE A 302 -12.49 7.60 -5.75
CA PHE A 302 -11.13 8.14 -5.89
C PHE A 302 -10.32 7.45 -7.00
N GLY A 303 -10.95 6.65 -7.85
CA GLY A 303 -10.32 6.06 -9.04
C GLY A 303 -9.97 4.58 -8.95
N SER A 304 -10.29 3.89 -7.84
CA SER A 304 -10.09 2.44 -7.75
C SER A 304 -10.94 1.68 -8.77
N VAL A 305 -10.35 0.61 -9.32
CA VAL A 305 -11.04 -0.38 -10.17
C VAL A 305 -11.41 -1.66 -9.40
N GLY A 306 -11.28 -1.65 -8.07
CA GLY A 306 -11.55 -2.81 -7.21
C GLY A 306 -10.34 -3.72 -7.04
N SER A 307 -10.59 -4.94 -6.57
CA SER A 307 -9.54 -5.90 -6.26
C SER A 307 -8.80 -6.35 -7.51
N PHE A 308 -7.47 -6.49 -7.42
CA PHE A 308 -6.68 -7.08 -8.51
C PHE A 308 -7.15 -8.49 -8.88
N PHE A 309 -7.65 -9.25 -7.91
CA PHE A 309 -8.12 -10.61 -8.14
C PHE A 309 -9.41 -10.68 -8.96
N ASP A 310 -10.13 -9.56 -9.10
CA ASP A 310 -11.31 -9.41 -9.96
C ASP A 310 -10.99 -8.66 -11.27
N PHE A 311 -9.79 -8.07 -11.37
CA PHE A 311 -9.32 -7.34 -12.54
C PHE A 311 -8.69 -8.30 -13.55
N SER A 312 -9.17 -8.28 -14.79
CA SER A 312 -8.78 -9.26 -15.83
C SER A 312 -8.34 -8.59 -17.14
N PRO A 313 -7.21 -7.87 -17.15
CA PRO A 313 -6.70 -7.22 -18.34
C PRO A 313 -6.24 -8.23 -19.40
N ARG A 314 -6.40 -7.85 -20.66
CA ARG A 314 -6.01 -8.66 -21.84
C ARG A 314 -4.72 -8.15 -22.51
N SER A 315 -4.31 -6.95 -22.17
CA SER A 315 -3.11 -6.25 -22.63
C SER A 315 -2.73 -5.17 -21.62
N GLY A 316 -1.55 -4.56 -21.79
CA GLY A 316 -1.03 -3.47 -20.95
C GLY A 316 0.18 -3.91 -20.12
N CYS A 317 0.82 -2.92 -19.48
CA CYS A 317 1.89 -3.16 -18.51
C CYS A 317 1.46 -2.63 -17.14
N TYR A 318 1.61 -3.44 -16.10
CA TYR A 318 1.13 -3.12 -14.76
C TYR A 318 2.22 -3.28 -13.70
N GLU A 319 2.24 -2.36 -12.74
CA GLU A 319 3.10 -2.46 -11.55
C GLU A 319 2.37 -3.30 -10.51
N ALA A 320 3.08 -4.24 -9.87
CA ALA A 320 2.51 -5.06 -8.81
C ALA A 320 3.43 -5.14 -7.60
N ASN A 321 3.05 -4.43 -6.54
CA ASN A 321 3.69 -4.45 -5.23
C ASN A 321 2.66 -4.87 -4.17
N PRO A 322 2.34 -6.17 -4.04
CA PRO A 322 1.29 -6.65 -3.15
C PRO A 322 1.65 -6.42 -1.67
N PRO A 323 0.66 -6.40 -0.76
CA PRO A 323 0.92 -6.58 0.66
C PRO A 323 1.83 -7.78 0.91
N PHE A 324 2.85 -7.63 1.76
CA PHE A 324 3.86 -8.66 2.03
C PHE A 324 3.31 -9.78 2.92
N ILE A 325 2.32 -10.50 2.40
CA ILE A 325 1.65 -11.65 2.99
C ILE A 325 1.83 -12.81 2.01
N PRO A 326 2.51 -13.91 2.39
CA PRO A 326 2.86 -14.98 1.46
C PRO A 326 1.67 -15.52 0.65
N LYS A 327 0.48 -15.62 1.26
CA LYS A 327 -0.74 -16.08 0.58
C LYS A 327 -1.28 -15.10 -0.44
N VAL A 328 -1.20 -13.80 -0.17
CA VAL A 328 -1.58 -12.74 -1.11
C VAL A 328 -0.63 -12.76 -2.32
N ILE A 329 0.69 -12.87 -2.07
CA ILE A 329 1.69 -13.00 -3.14
C ILE A 329 1.42 -14.26 -3.97
N LYS A 330 1.16 -15.40 -3.33
CA LYS A 330 0.85 -16.64 -4.05
C LYS A 330 -0.41 -16.50 -4.92
N ARG A 331 -1.50 -15.95 -4.38
CA ARG A 331 -2.75 -15.73 -5.12
C ARG A 331 -2.57 -14.75 -6.29
N MET A 332 -1.71 -13.74 -6.15
CA MET A 332 -1.31 -12.82 -7.22
C MET A 332 -0.60 -13.55 -8.36
N VAL A 333 0.35 -14.42 -8.03
CA VAL A 333 1.11 -15.23 -8.99
C VAL A 333 0.18 -16.15 -9.80
N ASP A 334 -0.75 -16.81 -9.13
CA ASP A 334 -1.77 -17.66 -9.79
C ASP A 334 -2.63 -16.84 -10.75
N HIS A 335 -3.08 -15.66 -10.30
CA HIS A 335 -3.89 -14.75 -11.11
C HIS A 335 -3.14 -14.31 -12.36
N MET A 336 -1.92 -13.80 -12.20
CA MET A 336 -1.09 -13.33 -13.32
C MET A 336 -0.77 -14.46 -14.30
N THR A 337 -0.58 -15.69 -13.82
CA THR A 337 -0.35 -16.86 -14.68
C THR A 337 -1.55 -17.12 -15.59
N VAL A 338 -2.77 -17.04 -15.05
CA VAL A 338 -4.01 -17.17 -15.83
C VAL A 338 -4.12 -16.03 -16.84
N LEU A 339 -3.89 -14.78 -16.43
CA LEU A 339 -3.99 -13.61 -17.31
C LEU A 339 -2.98 -13.66 -18.46
N LEU A 340 -1.70 -13.92 -18.17
CA LEU A 340 -0.65 -14.01 -19.19
C LEU A 340 -0.85 -15.17 -20.18
N THR A 341 -1.48 -16.25 -19.72
CA THR A 341 -1.82 -17.39 -20.58
C THR A 341 -3.02 -17.08 -21.49
N ALA A 342 -4.00 -16.33 -20.98
CA ALA A 342 -5.22 -16.01 -21.71
C ALA A 342 -5.11 -14.77 -22.61
N ALA A 343 -4.13 -13.88 -22.36
CA ALA A 343 -3.95 -12.61 -23.06
C ALA A 343 -3.79 -12.80 -24.58
N ASP A 344 -4.53 -12.00 -25.33
CA ASP A 344 -4.49 -11.87 -26.80
C ASP A 344 -3.77 -10.59 -27.25
N GLY A 345 -3.33 -9.76 -26.31
CA GLY A 345 -2.46 -8.61 -26.55
C GLY A 345 -1.15 -8.66 -25.74
N PRO A 346 -0.28 -7.65 -25.90
CA PRO A 346 0.95 -7.51 -25.13
C PRO A 346 0.58 -7.30 -23.65
N LEU A 347 0.89 -8.27 -22.80
CA LEU A 347 0.63 -8.21 -21.36
C LEU A 347 1.91 -8.40 -20.55
N ALA A 348 2.16 -7.46 -19.64
CA ALA A 348 3.31 -7.47 -18.74
C ALA A 348 2.93 -7.11 -17.30
N PHE A 349 3.61 -7.75 -16.35
CA PHE A 349 3.58 -7.41 -14.94
C PHE A 349 5.01 -7.18 -14.44
N ILE A 350 5.26 -6.00 -13.86
CA ILE A 350 6.51 -5.65 -13.19
C ILE A 350 6.26 -5.79 -11.70
N ILE A 351 6.84 -6.83 -11.10
CA ILE A 351 6.43 -7.35 -9.80
C ILE A 351 7.52 -7.06 -8.77
N ILE A 352 7.20 -6.32 -7.72
CA ILE A 352 8.11 -5.89 -6.66
C ILE A 352 7.72 -6.58 -5.36
N ILE A 353 8.52 -7.55 -4.92
CA ILE A 353 8.28 -8.26 -3.65
C ILE A 353 9.57 -8.43 -2.83
N PRO A 354 9.48 -8.66 -1.51
CA PRO A 354 10.63 -9.07 -0.72
C PRO A 354 11.23 -10.37 -1.26
N THR A 355 12.55 -10.51 -1.15
CA THR A 355 13.28 -11.70 -1.63
C THR A 355 13.12 -12.88 -0.66
N TRP A 356 11.89 -13.38 -0.52
CA TRP A 356 11.54 -14.50 0.37
C TRP A 356 11.64 -15.82 -0.39
N GLN A 357 12.86 -16.26 -0.68
CA GLN A 357 13.15 -17.41 -1.55
C GLN A 357 12.53 -18.75 -1.12
N LYS A 358 12.10 -18.86 0.14
CA LYS A 358 11.45 -20.05 0.71
C LYS A 358 9.93 -20.06 0.52
N THR A 359 9.34 -18.94 0.10
CA THR A 359 7.90 -18.84 -0.12
C THR A 359 7.53 -19.33 -1.51
N GLU A 360 6.42 -20.05 -1.60
CA GLU A 360 5.93 -20.62 -2.85
C GLU A 360 5.71 -19.55 -3.93
N GLY A 361 5.10 -18.41 -3.58
CA GLY A 361 4.88 -17.31 -4.51
C GLY A 361 6.18 -16.77 -5.12
N TRP A 362 7.24 -16.60 -4.32
CA TRP A 362 8.55 -16.18 -4.85
C TRP A 362 9.17 -17.23 -5.76
N GLN A 363 9.10 -18.52 -5.38
CA GLN A 363 9.67 -19.62 -6.17
C GLN A 363 8.99 -19.75 -7.53
N GLN A 364 7.66 -19.63 -7.57
CA GLN A 364 6.90 -19.63 -8.81
C GLN A 364 7.21 -18.42 -9.69
N LEU A 365 7.34 -17.22 -9.10
CA LEU A 365 7.80 -16.02 -9.81
C LEU A 365 9.13 -16.25 -10.52
N ASN A 366 10.09 -16.81 -9.79
CA ASN A 366 11.44 -17.01 -10.30
C ASN A 366 11.51 -18.10 -11.38
N ALA A 367 10.76 -19.19 -11.23
CA ALA A 367 10.82 -20.36 -12.13
C ALA A 367 9.86 -20.30 -13.34
N SER A 368 8.97 -19.31 -13.39
CA SER A 368 7.96 -19.22 -14.45
C SER A 368 8.55 -18.94 -15.83
N ARG A 369 7.96 -19.54 -16.87
CA ARG A 369 8.27 -19.26 -18.28
C ARG A 369 8.04 -17.80 -18.69
N PHE A 370 7.19 -17.09 -17.95
CA PHE A 370 6.90 -15.68 -18.22
C PHE A 370 7.99 -14.76 -17.67
N ASN A 371 8.82 -15.23 -16.75
CA ASN A 371 9.87 -14.44 -16.12
C ASN A 371 11.03 -14.19 -17.10
N GLN A 372 11.13 -12.97 -17.62
CA GLN A 372 12.20 -12.59 -18.56
C GLN A 372 13.48 -12.20 -17.84
N ARG A 373 13.35 -11.54 -16.68
CA ARG A 373 14.47 -11.07 -15.86
C ARG A 373 14.05 -11.00 -14.39
N HIS A 374 15.00 -11.33 -13.52
CA HIS A 374 14.96 -11.07 -12.09
C HIS A 374 16.05 -10.07 -11.74
N LEU A 375 15.67 -8.90 -11.26
CA LEU A 375 16.57 -7.89 -10.71
C LEU A 375 16.53 -7.96 -9.18
N LEU A 376 17.65 -8.34 -8.58
CA LEU A 376 17.84 -8.30 -7.13
C LEU A 376 18.36 -6.92 -6.72
N ILE A 377 17.66 -6.28 -5.78
CA ILE A 377 18.08 -5.01 -5.18
C ILE A 377 18.41 -5.26 -3.70
N PRO A 378 19.69 -5.22 -3.30
CA PRO A 378 20.08 -5.51 -1.93
C PRO A 378 19.48 -4.55 -0.90
N GLN A 379 19.24 -5.06 0.30
CA GLN A 379 18.86 -4.29 1.48
C GLN A 379 19.81 -3.10 1.64
N LYS A 380 19.30 -1.97 2.14
CA LYS A 380 20.01 -0.71 2.35
C LYS A 380 20.48 0.04 1.09
N GLN A 381 20.47 -0.58 -0.10
CA GLN A 381 20.78 0.12 -1.36
C GLN A 381 19.56 0.84 -1.96
N HIS A 382 18.36 0.58 -1.42
CA HIS A 382 17.11 1.12 -1.92
C HIS A 382 16.16 1.55 -0.81
N GLY A 383 15.14 2.31 -1.19
CA GLY A 383 14.09 2.79 -0.31
C GLY A 383 12.71 2.82 -0.98
N TYR A 384 11.72 3.20 -0.17
CA TYR A 384 10.32 3.28 -0.56
C TYR A 384 9.68 4.53 0.02
N CYS A 385 8.56 4.95 -0.56
CA CYS A 385 7.63 5.88 0.08
C CYS A 385 6.92 5.18 1.25
N GLU A 386 6.93 5.81 2.41
CA GLU A 386 6.53 5.22 3.68
C GLU A 386 5.01 5.05 3.80
N GLY A 387 4.58 3.93 4.41
CA GLY A 387 3.18 3.74 4.79
C GLY A 387 2.71 4.83 5.75
N LYS A 388 1.43 5.20 5.66
CA LYS A 388 0.84 6.37 6.34
C LYS A 388 1.43 7.73 5.92
N GLN A 389 1.96 7.85 4.70
CA GLN A 389 2.46 9.11 4.14
C GLN A 389 1.46 10.28 4.19
N GLN A 390 0.16 9.99 4.28
CA GLN A 390 -0.88 11.00 4.45
C GLN A 390 -0.81 11.74 5.79
N ILE A 391 -0.18 11.16 6.83
CA ILE A 391 -0.03 11.78 8.16
C ILE A 391 1.42 11.91 8.65
N ARG A 392 2.36 11.16 8.07
CA ARG A 392 3.77 11.20 8.48
C ARG A 392 4.46 12.47 7.97
N LYS A 393 5.43 12.94 8.75
CA LYS A 393 6.30 14.06 8.37
C LYS A 393 7.45 13.61 7.45
N THR A 394 7.88 12.36 7.59
CA THR A 394 8.86 11.72 6.70
C THR A 394 8.12 10.94 5.62
N ARG A 395 8.65 11.01 4.40
CA ARG A 395 8.11 10.35 3.21
C ARG A 395 8.86 9.09 2.86
N TRP A 396 10.16 8.99 3.15
CA TRP A 396 10.95 7.85 2.68
C TRP A 396 11.46 6.96 3.80
N ARG A 397 11.47 5.66 3.53
CA ARG A 397 12.08 4.64 4.39
C ARG A 397 13.08 3.80 3.61
N ILE A 398 14.20 3.48 4.24
CA ILE A 398 15.13 2.47 3.72
C ILE A 398 14.47 1.08 3.78
N ALA A 399 14.75 0.25 2.78
CA ALA A 399 14.22 -1.10 2.73
C ALA A 399 14.79 -1.98 3.85
N SER A 400 13.91 -2.72 4.52
CA SER A 400 14.28 -3.66 5.59
C SER A 400 14.70 -5.03 5.06
N PHE A 401 14.51 -5.32 3.78
CA PHE A 401 14.84 -6.60 3.15
C PHE A 401 15.45 -6.37 1.77
N ASP A 402 16.08 -7.40 1.22
CA ASP A 402 16.36 -7.46 -0.22
C ASP A 402 15.05 -7.50 -0.99
N THR A 403 15.02 -6.85 -2.14
CA THR A 403 13.84 -6.78 -3.01
C THR A 403 14.11 -7.50 -4.32
N SER A 404 13.15 -8.32 -4.73
CA SER A 404 13.13 -8.95 -6.04
C SER A 404 12.18 -8.17 -6.94
N VAL A 405 12.68 -7.73 -8.08
CA VAL A 405 11.88 -7.18 -9.18
C VAL A 405 11.83 -8.22 -10.29
N PHE A 406 10.66 -8.78 -10.55
CA PHE A 406 10.44 -9.74 -11.64
C PHE A 406 9.75 -9.06 -12.81
N PHE A 407 10.17 -9.40 -14.02
CA PHE A 407 9.58 -8.91 -15.26
C PHE A 407 8.86 -10.07 -15.94
N TRP A 408 7.57 -10.22 -15.64
CA TRP A 408 6.72 -11.25 -16.23
C TRP A 408 6.05 -10.72 -17.50
N GLN A 409 6.33 -11.34 -18.64
CA GLN A 409 5.84 -10.91 -19.95
C GLN A 409 5.38 -12.10 -20.78
N ASN A 410 4.31 -11.91 -21.55
CA ASN A 410 3.99 -12.81 -22.67
C ASN A 410 4.85 -12.47 -23.90
N ALA A 411 4.79 -13.31 -24.94
CA ALA A 411 5.65 -13.14 -26.14
C ALA A 411 5.46 -11.78 -26.83
N MET A 412 4.22 -11.28 -26.91
CA MET A 412 3.92 -9.97 -27.51
C MET A 412 4.53 -8.83 -26.70
N ALA A 413 4.42 -8.88 -25.36
CA ALA A 413 5.02 -7.89 -24.48
C ALA A 413 6.56 -7.92 -24.48
N CYS A 414 7.18 -9.09 -24.69
CA CYS A 414 8.64 -9.15 -24.86
C CYS A 414 9.11 -8.36 -26.08
N ASN A 415 8.32 -8.38 -27.16
CA ASN A 415 8.62 -7.62 -28.38
C ASN A 415 8.36 -6.12 -28.18
N GLU A 416 7.28 -5.75 -27.51
CA GLU A 416 6.90 -4.35 -27.31
C GLU A 416 7.75 -3.64 -26.25
N TRP A 417 7.98 -4.29 -25.11
CA TRP A 417 8.71 -3.74 -23.98
C TRP A 417 9.89 -4.64 -23.58
N PRO A 418 10.91 -4.80 -24.45
CA PRO A 418 12.05 -5.65 -24.13
C PRO A 418 12.76 -5.18 -22.86
N VAL A 419 13.09 -6.13 -21.98
CA VAL A 419 13.81 -5.89 -20.73
C VAL A 419 15.32 -5.86 -21.00
N THR A 420 15.86 -4.67 -21.24
CA THR A 420 17.29 -4.46 -21.54
C THR A 420 18.09 -4.12 -20.29
N GLU A 421 19.39 -4.37 -20.31
CA GLU A 421 20.29 -4.04 -19.19
C GLU A 421 20.25 -2.55 -18.83
N LYS A 422 20.16 -1.68 -19.85
CA LYS A 422 20.04 -0.23 -19.65
C LYS A 422 18.79 0.15 -18.86
N LYS A 423 17.65 -0.51 -19.14
CA LYS A 423 16.40 -0.29 -18.40
C LYS A 423 16.51 -0.79 -16.96
N LEU A 424 17.12 -1.96 -16.75
CA LEU A 424 17.36 -2.53 -15.42
C LEU A 424 18.22 -1.60 -14.55
N GLU A 425 19.33 -1.10 -15.09
CA GLU A 425 20.22 -0.18 -14.36
C GLU A 425 19.55 1.16 -14.06
N SER A 426 18.73 1.67 -14.99
CA SER A 426 17.93 2.89 -14.75
C SER A 426 16.92 2.69 -13.63
N LEU A 427 16.22 1.55 -13.60
CA LEU A 427 15.28 1.22 -12.53
C LEU A 427 16.00 1.04 -11.18
N LYS A 428 17.12 0.30 -11.17
CA LYS A 428 17.95 0.09 -9.98
C LYS A 428 18.44 1.41 -9.38
N HIS A 429 18.81 2.37 -10.23
CA HIS A 429 19.18 3.71 -9.79
C HIS A 429 17.99 4.46 -9.17
N ALA A 430 16.81 4.39 -9.79
CA ALA A 430 15.59 5.03 -9.28
C ALA A 430 15.13 4.51 -7.90
N PHE A 431 15.46 3.25 -7.59
CA PHE A 431 15.19 2.64 -6.29
C PHE A 431 16.02 3.23 -5.13
N LYS A 432 17.08 4.00 -5.40
CA LYS A 432 17.98 4.54 -4.37
C LYS A 432 17.19 5.25 -3.26
N SER A 433 17.54 4.95 -2.01
CA SER A 433 16.86 5.54 -0.86
C SER A 433 17.14 7.04 -0.73
N LYS A 434 16.08 7.83 -0.57
CA LYS A 434 16.15 9.27 -0.26
C LYS A 434 16.05 9.57 1.25
N GLN A 435 15.94 8.54 2.08
CA GLN A 435 15.65 8.70 3.50
C GLN A 435 16.74 9.51 4.24
N VAL A 436 18.03 9.32 3.89
CA VAL A 436 19.12 10.03 4.57
C VAL A 436 19.03 11.52 4.27
N GLU A 437 18.91 11.87 2.99
CA GLU A 437 18.81 13.25 2.50
C GLU A 437 17.59 13.98 3.09
N GLU A 438 16.43 13.33 3.14
CA GLU A 438 15.22 13.89 3.77
C GLU A 438 15.44 14.15 5.26
N ARG A 439 16.01 13.19 5.99
CA ARG A 439 16.19 13.31 7.43
C ARG A 439 17.18 14.42 7.79
N ASP A 440 18.24 14.56 7.01
CA ASP A 440 19.21 15.64 7.17
C ASP A 440 18.56 17.00 6.88
N ALA A 441 17.76 17.12 5.80
CA ALA A 441 16.99 18.33 5.48
C ALA A 441 15.99 18.71 6.59
N LEU A 442 15.39 17.71 7.26
CA LEU A 442 14.48 17.91 8.40
C LEU A 442 15.19 18.10 9.75
N GLY A 443 16.52 18.09 9.80
CA GLY A 443 17.30 18.20 11.05
C GLY A 443 17.08 17.05 12.03
N LEU A 444 16.69 15.86 11.51
CA LEU A 444 16.43 14.66 12.32
C LEU A 444 17.73 13.86 12.46
N ARG A 445 18.32 13.80 13.67
CA ARG A 445 19.47 12.90 13.93
C ARG A 445 19.15 11.45 13.56
N LYS A 446 20.20 10.62 13.38
CA LYS A 446 20.14 9.16 13.16
C LYS A 446 19.28 8.38 14.18
N SER A 447 18.95 8.98 15.33
CA SER A 447 18.13 8.41 16.42
C SER A 447 16.80 9.12 16.68
N GLY A 448 16.38 10.09 15.85
CA GLY A 448 15.05 10.74 15.96
C GLY A 448 14.90 11.81 17.05
N LYS A 449 15.97 12.18 17.77
CA LYS A 449 15.94 13.35 18.68
C LYS A 449 16.31 14.64 17.94
N ARG A 450 15.49 15.69 18.11
CA ARG A 450 15.76 17.06 17.63
C ARG A 450 16.98 17.65 18.32
N VAL A 451 17.76 18.47 17.60
CA VAL A 451 18.79 19.34 18.18
C VAL A 451 18.07 20.38 19.05
N ARG A 452 18.41 20.46 20.34
CA ARG A 452 18.16 21.70 21.10
C ARG A 452 19.16 22.72 20.58
N SER A 453 18.69 23.75 19.89
CA SER A 453 19.50 24.96 19.68
C SER A 453 19.85 25.49 21.06
N ALA A 454 21.14 25.53 21.39
CA ALA A 454 21.58 26.43 22.44
C ALA A 454 21.17 27.84 21.98
N LYS A 455 20.34 28.52 22.77
CA LYS A 455 20.20 29.98 22.63
C LYS A 455 21.58 30.54 22.94
N GLY A 456 22.15 31.28 21.98
CA GLY A 456 23.36 32.06 22.22
C GLY A 456 23.11 32.99 23.40
N THR A 457 24.01 32.93 24.38
CA THR A 457 24.27 33.97 25.37
C THR A 457 25.01 35.12 24.74
#